data_AF-A0A958ITH4-F1
#
_entry.id   AF-A0A958ITH4-F1
#
_cell.length_a   1.000
_cell.length_b   1.000
_cell.length_c   1.000
_cell.angle_alpha   90.00
_cell.angle_beta   90.00
_cell.angle_gamma   90.00
#
_symmetry.space_group_name_H-M   'P 1'
#
loop_
_entity.id
_entity.type
_entity.pdbx_description
1 polymer ?
#
loop_
_entity_poly.entity_id
_entity_poly.type
_entity_poly.pdbx_seq_one_letter_code
_entity_poly.pdbx_strand_id
1 'polypeptide(L)'
;MPTLGAHQPNYIPWSGYFNKMALSDCFVLADDVQYSTQGYTNRTRIKTAQGAQWLTVPVLTKGRGLQLIREVRIDASRNWRRKHWKAL
;
A
#
# COMPACT_ATOMS: atom_id res chain seq x y z
N MET A 1 8.92 -26.69 12.47
CA MET A 1 7.59 -26.60 11.83
C MET A 1 7.65 -25.47 10.82
N PRO A 2 7.17 -25.62 9.58
CA PRO A 2 7.20 -24.54 8.58
C PRO A 2 6.31 -23.38 9.03
N THR A 3 6.76 -22.16 8.76
CA THR A 3 6.14 -20.89 9.14
C THR A 3 5.52 -20.20 7.93
N LEU A 4 4.26 -19.80 8.08
CA LEU A 4 3.52 -19.04 7.06
C LEU A 4 3.35 -17.60 7.52
N GLY A 5 3.89 -16.65 6.76
CA GLY A 5 3.63 -15.23 6.92
C GLY A 5 2.56 -14.78 5.93
N ALA A 6 1.62 -13.94 6.36
CA ALA A 6 0.69 -13.28 5.46
C ALA A 6 0.56 -11.79 5.81
N HIS A 7 0.49 -10.92 4.80
CA HIS A 7 0.23 -9.49 5.00
C HIS A 7 -0.43 -8.87 3.77
N GLN A 8 -1.36 -7.94 4.00
CA GLN A 8 -1.89 -7.08 2.94
C GLN A 8 -0.75 -6.30 2.25
N PRO A 9 -0.80 -6.07 0.93
CA PRO A 9 0.22 -5.28 0.25
C PRO A 9 0.19 -3.82 0.73
N ASN A 10 1.37 -3.23 0.85
CA ASN A 10 1.55 -1.82 1.26
C ASN A 10 2.28 -1.04 0.15
N TYR A 11 1.90 0.22 -0.05
CA TYR A 11 2.65 1.16 -0.86
C TYR A 11 3.90 1.61 -0.08
N ILE A 12 5.09 1.30 -0.59
CA ILE A 12 6.38 1.56 0.08
C ILE A 12 6.38 0.97 1.51
N PRO A 13 6.47 -0.37 1.63
CA PRO A 13 6.41 -1.04 2.94
C PRO A 13 7.55 -0.61 3.87
N TRP A 14 7.28 -0.61 5.17
CA TRP A 14 8.29 -0.39 6.21
C TRP A 14 9.17 -1.63 6.40
N SER A 15 10.33 -1.47 7.03
CA SER A 15 11.36 -2.53 7.12
C SER A 15 10.87 -3.85 7.70
N GLY A 16 10.03 -3.84 8.74
CA GLY A 16 9.54 -5.09 9.33
C GLY A 16 8.45 -5.81 8.53
N TYR A 17 7.89 -5.19 7.48
CA TYR A 17 7.16 -5.93 6.44
C TYR A 17 8.10 -6.93 5.76
N PHE A 18 9.29 -6.47 5.37
CA PHE A 18 10.32 -7.31 4.77
C PHE A 18 10.96 -8.24 5.78
N ASN A 19 11.12 -7.83 7.04
CA ASN A 19 11.57 -8.74 8.10
C ASN A 19 10.59 -9.90 8.30
N LYS A 20 9.28 -9.62 8.31
CA LYS A 20 8.25 -10.67 8.39
C LYS A 20 8.35 -11.63 7.21
N MET A 21 8.57 -11.11 6.00
CA MET A 21 8.79 -11.92 4.80
C MET A 21 10.05 -12.78 4.92
N ALA A 22 11.18 -12.21 5.37
CA ALA A 22 12.44 -12.91 5.52
C ALA A 22 12.44 -14.01 6.60
N LEU A 23 11.58 -13.85 7.62
CA LEU A 23 11.43 -14.82 8.72
C LEU A 23 10.41 -15.93 8.42
N SER A 24 9.71 -15.89 7.28
CA SER A 24 8.69 -16.87 6.93
C SER A 24 9.21 -17.86 5.88
N ASP A 25 8.91 -19.15 6.01
CA ASP A 25 9.22 -20.15 4.97
C ASP A 25 8.38 -19.92 3.70
N CYS A 26 7.17 -19.40 3.86
CA CYS A 26 6.30 -18.94 2.78
C CYS A 26 5.63 -17.63 3.19
N PHE A 27 5.63 -16.63 2.29
CA PHE A 27 5.00 -15.34 2.52
C PHE A 27 3.89 -15.08 1.50
N VAL A 28 2.67 -14.86 1.98
CA VAL A 28 1.47 -14.61 1.17
C VAL A 28 1.14 -13.12 1.17
N LEU A 29 1.00 -12.56 -0.03
CA LEU A 29 0.37 -11.26 -0.23
C LEU A 29 -1.15 -11.44 -0.12
N ALA A 30 -1.73 -10.99 0.99
CA ALA A 30 -3.17 -11.09 1.24
C ALA A 30 -3.92 -10.00 0.47
N ASP A 31 -4.15 -10.22 -0.83
CA ASP A 31 -4.84 -9.30 -1.74
C ASP A 31 -6.32 -9.62 -1.96
N ASP A 32 -6.78 -10.73 -1.37
CA ASP A 32 -8.13 -11.29 -1.40
C ASP A 32 -9.03 -10.78 -0.27
N VAL A 33 -8.54 -9.79 0.49
CA VAL A 33 -9.29 -9.11 1.54
C VAL A 33 -9.84 -7.77 1.05
N GLN A 34 -10.86 -7.26 1.75
CA GLN A 34 -11.50 -6.00 1.41
C GLN A 34 -10.52 -4.81 1.47
N TYR A 35 -10.56 -3.97 0.43
CA TYR A 35 -9.79 -2.72 0.39
C TYR A 35 -10.32 -1.71 1.42
N SER A 36 -9.41 -1.13 2.20
CA SER A 36 -9.69 0.00 3.11
C SER A 36 -9.05 1.29 2.61
N THR A 37 -9.85 2.34 2.49
CA THR A 37 -9.39 3.70 2.10
C THR A 37 -8.46 4.33 3.15
N GLN A 38 -8.45 3.81 4.37
CA GLN A 38 -7.61 4.29 5.45
C GLN A 38 -6.31 3.49 5.62
N GLY A 39 -6.11 2.43 4.84
CA GLY A 39 -4.93 1.58 4.93
C GLY A 39 -3.65 2.19 4.35
N TYR A 40 -2.60 1.36 4.31
CA TYR A 40 -1.31 1.66 3.69
C TYR A 40 -1.20 1.07 2.26
N THR A 41 -2.25 0.41 1.77
CA THR A 41 -2.26 -0.26 0.47
C THR A 41 -1.91 0.67 -0.70
N ASN A 42 -2.42 1.91 -0.67
CA ASN A 42 -2.18 2.90 -1.72
C ASN A 42 -1.58 4.21 -1.19
N ARG A 43 -1.08 4.24 0.05
CA ARG A 43 -0.45 5.44 0.61
C ARG A 43 0.61 5.11 1.65
N THR A 44 1.60 5.99 1.76
CA THR A 44 2.63 5.95 2.79
C THR A 44 2.91 7.34 3.35
N ARG A 45 3.48 7.41 4.54
CA ARG A 45 3.86 8.67 5.18
C ARG A 45 5.37 8.84 5.11
N ILE A 46 5.82 9.96 4.59
CA ILE A 46 7.24 10.33 4.51
C ILE A 46 7.54 11.53 5.41
N LYS A 47 8.79 11.66 5.83
CA LYS A 47 9.29 12.86 6.51
C LYS A 47 9.85 13.82 5.46
N THR A 48 9.40 15.07 5.50
CA THR A 48 9.89 16.17 4.67
C THR A 48 10.45 17.29 5.56
N ALA A 49 11.08 18.30 4.96
CA ALA A 49 11.55 19.48 5.70
C ALA A 49 10.39 20.25 6.38
N GLN A 50 9.17 20.18 5.83
CA GLN A 50 7.97 20.83 6.35
C GLN A 50 7.15 19.93 7.30
N GLY A 51 7.71 18.79 7.71
CA GLY A 51 7.05 17.80 8.54
C GLY A 51 6.58 16.58 7.77
N ALA A 52 5.71 15.77 8.38
CA ALA A 52 5.32 14.50 7.80
C ALA A 52 4.19 14.64 6.77
N GLN A 53 4.38 14.08 5.58
CA GLN A 53 3.47 14.19 4.44
C GLN A 53 2.99 12.81 3.99
N TRP A 54 1.72 12.72 3.56
CA TRP A 54 1.21 11.54 2.87
C TRP A 54 1.55 11.55 1.38
N LEU A 55 2.13 10.47 0.90
CA LEU A 55 2.16 10.11 -0.51
C LEU A 55 1.02 9.14 -0.78
N THR A 56 0.03 9.56 -1.57
CA THR A 56 -1.13 8.73 -1.94
C THR A 56 -1.12 8.47 -3.43
N VAL A 57 -1.18 7.19 -3.82
CA VAL A 57 -1.54 6.74 -5.16
C VAL A 57 -3.07 6.78 -5.26
N PRO A 58 -3.64 7.59 -6.17
CA PRO A 58 -5.08 7.68 -6.32
C PRO A 58 -5.62 6.42 -6.96
N VAL A 59 -6.76 5.94 -6.47
CA VAL A 59 -7.41 4.71 -6.92
C VAL A 59 -8.90 4.95 -7.14
N LEU A 60 -9.52 4.10 -7.97
CA LEU A 60 -10.95 4.19 -8.27
C LEU A 60 -11.78 3.62 -7.10
N THR A 61 -12.49 4.49 -6.38
CA THR A 61 -13.29 4.11 -5.19
C THR A 61 -14.79 4.35 -5.33
N LYS A 62 -15.22 5.22 -6.26
CA LYS A 62 -16.65 5.56 -6.44
C LYS A 62 -17.45 4.32 -6.81
N GLY A 63 -18.47 3.99 -6.01
CA GLY A 63 -19.31 2.80 -6.20
C GLY A 63 -18.61 1.46 -5.89
N ARG A 64 -17.42 1.48 -5.27
CA ARG A 64 -16.57 0.30 -5.03
C ARG A 64 -16.18 0.15 -3.56
N GLY A 65 -17.18 0.18 -2.67
CA GLY A 65 -16.98 0.12 -1.21
C GLY A 65 -16.54 -1.25 -0.67
N LEU A 66 -16.76 -2.33 -1.44
CA LEU A 66 -16.47 -3.72 -1.05
C LEU A 66 -15.45 -4.40 -1.95
N GLN A 67 -14.73 -3.65 -2.79
CA GLN A 67 -13.75 -4.24 -3.70
C GLN A 67 -12.61 -4.91 -2.93
N LEU A 68 -12.13 -6.05 -3.42
CA LEU A 68 -10.91 -6.68 -2.90
C LEU A 68 -9.69 -5.84 -3.26
N ILE A 69 -8.60 -5.96 -2.50
CA ILE A 69 -7.36 -5.24 -2.79
C ILE A 69 -6.87 -5.50 -4.23
N ARG A 70 -6.94 -6.74 -4.71
CA ARG A 70 -6.55 -7.10 -6.09
C ARG A 70 -7.40 -6.49 -7.20
N GLU A 71 -8.61 -6.03 -6.88
CA GLU A 71 -9.53 -5.39 -7.82
C GLU A 71 -9.29 -3.88 -7.93
N VAL A 72 -8.55 -3.30 -6.99
CA VAL A 72 -8.27 -1.87 -6.94
C VAL A 72 -7.46 -1.46 -8.18
N ARG A 73 -7.96 -0.44 -8.89
CA ARG A 73 -7.30 0.15 -10.05
C ARG A 73 -6.82 1.57 -9.74
N ILE A 74 -5.63 1.90 -10.24
CA ILE A 74 -5.05 3.25 -10.14
C ILE A 74 -5.88 4.21 -11.00
N ASP A 75 -6.20 5.37 -10.46
CA ASP A 75 -6.82 6.47 -11.20
C ASP A 75 -5.75 7.17 -12.06
N ALA A 76 -5.72 6.82 -13.34
CA ALA A 76 -4.77 7.35 -14.32
C ALA A 76 -5.02 8.82 -14.71
N SER A 77 -6.17 9.41 -14.32
CA SER A 77 -6.49 10.81 -14.64
C SER A 77 -5.64 11.81 -13.85
N ARG A 78 -4.93 11.36 -12.80
CA ARG A 78 -4.15 12.22 -11.90
C ARG A 78 -2.65 12.03 -12.10
N ASN A 79 -1.91 13.12 -12.21
CA ASN A 79 -0.44 13.09 -12.28
C ASN A 79 0.20 12.97 -10.87
N TRP A 80 -0.13 11.88 -10.17
CA TRP A 80 0.34 11.64 -8.80
C TRP A 80 1.85 11.36 -8.72
N ARG A 81 2.43 10.75 -9.76
CA ARG A 81 3.87 10.44 -9.84
C ARG A 81 4.72 11.71 -9.76
N ARG A 82 4.36 12.75 -10.52
CA ARG A 82 5.04 14.05 -10.45
C ARG A 82 4.92 14.69 -9.07
N LYS A 83 3.78 14.54 -8.40
CA LYS A 83 3.59 15.03 -7.02
C LYS A 83 4.49 14.29 -6.02
N HIS A 84 4.62 12.96 -6.16
CA HIS A 84 5.52 12.17 -5.30
C HIS A 84 6.98 12.55 -5.53
N TRP A 85 7.41 12.73 -6.78
CA TRP A 85 8.79 13.13 -7.08
C TRP A 85 9.18 14.48 -6.47
N LYS A 86 8.24 15.44 -6.45
CA LYS A 86 8.46 16.76 -5.84
C LYS A 86 8.45 16.76 -4.31
N ALA A 87 8.10 15.64 -3.68
CA ALA A 87 8.00 15.52 -2.23
C ALA A 87 9.27 14.95 -1.58
N LEU A 88 10.19 14.45 -2.40
CA LEU A 88 11.54 14.04 -2.02
C LEU A 88 12.49 15.21 -2.26
#